data_AF-A0A537FD51-F1
#
_entry.id   AF-A0A537FD51-F1
#
_cell.length_a   1.000
_cell.length_b   1.000
_cell.length_c   1.000
_cell.angle_alpha   90.00
_cell.angle_beta   90.00
_cell.angle_gamma   90.00
#
_symmetry.space_group_name_H-M   'P 1'
#
loop_
_entity.id
_entity.type
_entity.pdbx_description
1 polymer ?
#
loop_
_entity_poly.entity_id
_entity_poly.type
_entity_poly.pdbx_seq_one_letter_code
_entity_poly.pdbx_strand_id
1 'polypeptide(L)'
;MPSPEIGPSFDSRPLDDQTLVMNMLSSENDATYSFQGMKRRLGLHQEKLTRILKRLEDDNLVLKTDEGYKVLHHSRKTTRHLDEGEPVIRGQLPPGIDPNLLTSKLKGRWFKNFRWLGYSTSGLIQSLYWITEDGRFQLVVRLASAEILVWSQPTNEVETHSSIAAGYELFDRISRILPETEDNS
;
A
#
# COMPACT_ATOMS: atom_id res chain seq x y z
N MET A 1 17.61 38.15 -38.75
CA MET A 1 17.92 36.81 -38.18
C MET A 1 16.94 36.56 -37.05
N PRO A 2 15.93 35.70 -37.19
CA PRO A 2 15.05 35.35 -36.08
C PRO A 2 15.69 34.24 -35.23
N SER A 3 15.61 34.37 -33.92
CA SER A 3 16.02 33.37 -32.93
C SER A 3 15.20 32.09 -33.06
N PRO A 4 15.76 30.90 -32.82
CA PRO A 4 14.99 29.66 -32.85
C PRO A 4 14.15 29.54 -31.57
N GLU A 5 12.83 29.38 -31.73
CA GLU A 5 11.92 28.96 -30.67
C GLU A 5 12.31 27.56 -30.22
N ILE A 6 12.83 27.45 -29.00
CA ILE A 6 13.01 26.17 -28.32
C ILE A 6 11.63 25.74 -27.86
N GLY A 7 10.98 24.86 -28.62
CA GLY A 7 9.78 24.16 -28.17
C GLY A 7 10.06 23.35 -26.89
N PRO A 8 9.04 23.10 -26.05
CA PRO A 8 9.25 22.38 -24.80
C PRO A 8 9.72 20.94 -25.09
N SER A 9 10.94 20.63 -24.65
CA SER A 9 11.50 19.28 -24.68
C SER A 9 10.66 18.36 -23.80
N PHE A 10 10.04 17.35 -24.41
CA PHE A 10 9.23 16.33 -23.72
C PHE A 10 10.09 15.27 -22.97
N ASP A 11 11.42 15.41 -22.96
CA ASP A 11 12.34 14.39 -22.44
C ASP A 11 12.69 14.51 -20.95
N SER A 12 12.17 15.49 -20.21
CA SER A 12 12.54 15.71 -18.80
C SER A 12 11.67 14.97 -17.76
N ARG A 13 10.67 14.19 -18.18
CA ARG A 13 9.74 13.44 -17.28
C ARG A 13 10.06 11.95 -16.97
N PRO A 14 10.95 11.20 -17.67
CA PRO A 14 11.12 9.76 -17.42
C PRO A 14 11.71 9.38 -16.06
N LEU A 15 12.53 10.25 -15.46
CA LEU A 15 13.24 9.97 -14.21
C LEU A 15 12.35 10.17 -12.99
N ASP A 16 11.37 11.07 -13.08
CA ASP A 16 10.43 11.37 -12.01
C ASP A 16 9.51 10.17 -11.74
N ASP A 17 8.91 9.59 -12.78
CA ASP A 17 8.03 8.42 -12.64
C ASP A 17 8.75 7.18 -12.09
N GLN A 18 10.00 6.92 -12.48
CA GLN A 18 10.77 5.82 -11.90
C GLN A 18 11.07 6.07 -10.42
N THR A 19 11.40 7.31 -10.07
CA THR A 19 11.65 7.72 -8.69
C THR A 19 10.38 7.57 -7.85
N LEU A 20 9.22 7.95 -8.40
CA LEU A 20 7.90 7.73 -7.77
C LEU A 20 7.63 6.24 -7.51
N VAL A 21 7.87 5.38 -8.50
CA VAL A 21 7.73 3.92 -8.35
C VAL A 21 8.67 3.39 -7.25
N MET A 22 9.94 3.79 -7.27
CA MET A 22 10.91 3.35 -6.27
C MET A 22 10.59 3.86 -4.87
N ASN A 23 10.16 5.11 -4.73
CA ASN A 23 9.74 5.69 -3.45
C ASN A 23 8.53 4.95 -2.88
N MET A 24 7.56 4.58 -3.73
CA MET A 24 6.42 3.77 -3.31
C MET A 24 6.85 2.37 -2.85
N LEU A 25 7.66 1.67 -3.66
CA LEU A 25 8.09 0.31 -3.31
C LEU A 25 8.99 0.29 -2.06
N SER A 26 9.70 1.39 -1.79
CA SER A 26 10.59 1.54 -0.63
C SER A 26 9.92 2.24 0.55
N SER A 27 8.61 2.54 0.49
CA SER A 27 7.94 3.30 1.55
C SER A 27 7.87 2.52 2.86
N GLU A 28 7.93 1.20 2.77
CA GLU A 28 7.70 0.27 3.87
C GLU A 28 8.71 -0.88 3.79
N ASN A 29 9.14 -1.41 4.94
CA ASN A 29 10.08 -2.53 4.99
C ASN A 29 9.39 -3.82 4.53
N ASP A 30 10.09 -4.58 3.67
CA ASP A 30 9.59 -5.85 3.09
C ASP A 30 8.15 -5.76 2.56
N ALA A 31 7.85 -4.66 1.87
CA ALA A 31 6.56 -4.44 1.25
C ALA A 31 6.45 -5.12 -0.11
N THR A 32 5.27 -5.69 -0.36
CA THR A 32 4.89 -6.26 -1.65
C THR A 32 3.60 -5.58 -2.13
N TYR A 33 3.66 -4.99 -3.32
CA TYR A 33 2.54 -4.27 -3.92
C TYR A 33 2.08 -4.92 -5.23
N SER A 34 0.77 -5.06 -5.40
CA SER A 34 0.20 -5.58 -6.64
C SER A 34 0.32 -4.56 -7.77
N PHE A 35 0.47 -5.03 -9.03
CA PHE A 35 0.51 -4.14 -10.20
C PHE A 35 -0.67 -3.17 -10.25
N GLN A 36 -1.88 -3.71 -10.04
CA GLN A 36 -3.12 -2.95 -10.10
C GLN A 36 -3.24 -1.94 -8.95
N GLY A 37 -2.69 -2.27 -7.78
CA GLY A 37 -2.57 -1.35 -6.65
C GLY A 37 -1.61 -0.20 -6.97
N MET A 38 -0.41 -0.52 -7.45
CA MET A 38 0.59 0.48 -7.85
C MET A 38 0.05 1.43 -8.92
N LYS A 39 -0.64 0.89 -9.94
CA LYS A 39 -1.25 1.69 -10.99
C LYS A 39 -2.23 2.75 -10.45
N ARG A 40 -3.05 2.36 -9.47
CA ARG A 40 -4.02 3.26 -8.81
C ARG A 40 -3.31 4.29 -7.94
N ARG A 41 -2.35 3.85 -7.12
CA ARG A 41 -1.63 4.73 -6.19
C ARG A 41 -0.79 5.78 -6.89
N LEU A 42 -0.15 5.41 -8.01
CA LEU A 42 0.75 6.29 -8.75
C LEU A 42 0.05 7.06 -9.87
N GLY A 43 -1.20 6.70 -10.23
CA GLY A 43 -1.91 7.30 -11.37
C GLY A 43 -1.23 7.07 -12.73
N LEU A 44 -0.29 6.12 -12.83
CA LEU A 44 0.47 5.88 -14.05
C LEU A 44 -0.32 5.05 -15.07
N HIS A 45 -0.11 5.35 -16.36
CA HIS A 45 -0.62 4.50 -17.45
C HIS A 45 -0.01 3.09 -17.37
N GLN A 46 -0.79 2.06 -17.72
CA GLN A 46 -0.38 0.66 -17.54
C GLN A 46 0.91 0.30 -18.29
N GLU A 47 1.07 0.79 -19.52
CA GLU A 47 2.26 0.51 -20.34
C GLU A 47 3.50 1.18 -19.75
N LYS A 48 3.33 2.39 -19.23
CA LYS A 48 4.41 3.15 -18.60
C LYS A 48 4.88 2.45 -17.32
N LEU A 49 3.96 2.05 -16.45
CA LEU A 49 4.27 1.31 -15.23
C LEU A 49 4.96 -0.03 -15.55
N THR A 50 4.45 -0.76 -16.55
CA THR A 50 5.06 -2.02 -17.02
C THR A 50 6.49 -1.82 -17.47
N ARG A 51 6.75 -0.80 -18.28
CA ARG A 51 8.10 -0.49 -18.77
C ARG A 51 9.05 -0.10 -17.63
N ILE A 52 8.59 0.69 -16.67
CA ILE A 52 9.41 1.09 -15.51
C ILE A 52 9.73 -0.13 -14.65
N LEU A 53 8.73 -0.95 -14.30
CA LEU A 53 8.93 -2.15 -13.48
C LEU A 53 9.87 -3.15 -14.15
N LYS A 54 9.72 -3.36 -15.47
CA LYS A 54 10.63 -4.22 -16.23
C LYS A 54 12.07 -3.72 -16.17
N ARG A 55 12.30 -2.41 -16.38
CA ARG A 55 13.65 -1.83 -16.26
C ARG A 55 14.22 -2.00 -14.85
N LEU A 56 13.42 -1.76 -13.81
CA LEU A 56 13.85 -1.93 -12.42
C LEU A 56 14.15 -3.39 -12.07
N GLU A 57 13.44 -4.33 -12.68
CA GLU A 57 13.70 -5.77 -12.58
C GLU A 57 14.99 -6.15 -13.31
N ASP A 58 15.18 -5.67 -14.55
CA ASP A 58 16.41 -5.87 -15.34
C ASP A 58 17.65 -5.32 -14.60
N ASP A 59 17.49 -4.20 -13.88
CA ASP A 59 18.54 -3.55 -13.07
C ASP A 59 18.73 -4.21 -11.67
N ASN A 60 18.02 -5.30 -11.35
CA ASN A 60 18.02 -5.97 -10.03
C ASN A 60 17.65 -5.07 -8.84
N LEU A 61 16.83 -4.03 -9.08
CA LEU A 61 16.33 -3.15 -8.02
C LEU A 61 15.01 -3.65 -7.44
N VAL A 62 14.21 -4.32 -8.26
CA VAL A 62 12.87 -4.84 -7.92
C VAL A 62 12.78 -6.31 -8.29
N LEU A 63 12.07 -7.08 -7.46
CA LEU A 63 11.70 -8.46 -7.73
C LEU A 63 10.20 -8.55 -7.99
N LYS A 64 9.84 -9.21 -9.09
CA LYS A 64 8.47 -9.65 -9.34
C LYS A 64 8.22 -10.99 -8.65
N THR A 65 7.12 -11.08 -7.93
CA THR A 65 6.61 -12.29 -7.27
C THR A 65 5.20 -12.60 -7.77
N ASP A 66 4.66 -13.75 -7.37
CA ASP A 66 3.26 -14.09 -7.67
C ASP A 66 2.26 -13.14 -6.99
N GLU A 67 2.67 -12.49 -5.90
CA GLU A 67 1.83 -11.57 -5.14
C GLU A 67 1.99 -10.10 -5.57
N GLY A 68 3.06 -9.75 -6.31
CA GLY A 68 3.30 -8.39 -6.76
C GLY A 68 4.77 -8.05 -7.00
N TYR A 69 5.16 -6.85 -6.61
CA TYR A 69 6.52 -6.32 -6.77
C TYR A 69 7.06 -5.88 -5.41
N LYS A 70 8.32 -6.18 -5.15
CA LYS A 70 9.06 -5.77 -3.93
C LYS A 70 10.45 -5.25 -4.28
N VAL A 71 10.99 -4.34 -3.48
CA VAL A 71 12.40 -3.90 -3.65
C VAL A 71 13.36 -4.99 -3.18
N LEU A 72 14.45 -5.18 -3.93
CA LEU A 72 15.55 -6.08 -3.56
C LEU A 72 16.57 -5.39 -2.64
N HIS A 73 16.97 -4.16 -3.00
CA HIS A 73 17.95 -3.38 -2.26
C HIS A 73 17.30 -2.17 -1.59
N HIS A 74 17.02 -2.31 -0.29
CA HIS A 74 16.62 -1.18 0.52
C HIS A 74 17.83 -0.28 0.75
N SER A 75 17.93 0.83 0.02
CA SER A 75 18.77 1.93 0.49
C SER A 75 18.17 2.33 1.83
N ARG A 76 18.92 2.17 2.92
CA ARG A 76 18.55 2.56 4.29
C ARG A 76 18.32 4.07 4.38
N LYS A 77 17.29 4.60 3.72
CA LYS A 77 16.66 5.84 4.13
C LYS A 77 15.66 5.46 5.19
N THR A 78 16.16 5.47 6.42
CA THR A 78 15.39 5.61 7.64
C THR A 78 14.56 6.90 7.55
N THR A 79 13.44 6.82 6.85
CA THR A 79 12.28 7.63 7.20
C THR A 79 11.22 6.61 7.55
N ARG A 80 11.23 6.19 8.82
CA ARG A 80 9.98 5.80 9.47
C ARG A 80 9.08 7.01 9.26
N HIS A 81 8.22 6.99 8.24
CA HIS A 81 7.02 7.81 8.31
C HIS A 81 6.19 7.16 9.41
N LEU A 82 6.48 7.59 10.64
CA LEU A 82 5.52 7.65 11.73
C LEU A 82 4.47 8.74 11.44
N ASP A 83 4.19 9.06 10.18
CA ASP A 83 2.91 9.61 9.76
C ASP A 83 1.94 8.43 9.60
N GLU A 84 1.84 7.64 10.66
CA GLU A 84 0.67 6.81 10.87
C GLU A 84 -0.47 7.80 11.08
N GLY A 85 -1.34 7.94 10.09
CA GLY A 85 -2.58 8.68 10.28
C GLY A 85 -3.22 8.24 11.60
N GLU A 86 -3.83 9.18 12.32
CA GLU A 86 -4.41 8.88 13.63
C GLU A 86 -5.41 7.71 13.50
N PRO A 87 -5.21 6.60 14.22
CA PRO A 87 -6.06 5.44 14.07
C PRO A 87 -7.48 5.76 14.49
N VAL A 88 -8.40 5.54 13.55
CA VAL A 88 -9.83 5.72 13.78
C VAL A 88 -10.38 4.59 14.62
N ILE A 89 -9.73 3.43 14.58
CA ILE A 89 -10.03 2.26 15.40
C ILE A 89 -8.76 1.70 16.00
N ARG A 90 -8.83 1.45 17.30
CA ARG A 90 -7.89 0.63 18.06
C ARG A 90 -8.68 -0.50 18.68
N GLY A 91 -8.35 -1.74 18.35
CA GLY A 91 -9.03 -2.93 18.83
C GLY A 91 -8.04 -3.95 19.36
N GLN A 92 -8.52 -4.82 20.25
CA GLN A 92 -7.77 -5.99 20.69
C GLN A 92 -8.13 -7.20 19.82
N LEU A 93 -7.12 -7.94 19.40
CA LEU A 93 -7.32 -9.25 18.77
C LEU A 93 -7.49 -10.31 19.88
N PRO A 94 -8.47 -11.22 19.75
CA PRO A 94 -8.61 -12.34 20.67
C PRO A 94 -7.30 -13.14 20.80
N PRO A 95 -7.02 -13.71 21.98
CA PRO A 95 -5.85 -14.56 22.16
C PRO A 95 -5.92 -15.77 21.21
N GLY A 96 -4.77 -16.17 20.66
CA GLY A 96 -4.69 -17.30 19.73
C GLY A 96 -4.96 -16.98 18.26
N ILE A 97 -5.35 -15.74 17.93
CA ILE A 97 -5.44 -15.31 16.53
C ILE A 97 -4.03 -15.09 15.96
N ASP A 98 -3.67 -15.87 14.94
CA ASP A 98 -2.44 -15.68 14.17
C ASP A 98 -2.61 -14.55 13.14
N PRO A 99 -1.84 -13.43 13.24
CA PRO A 99 -1.86 -12.36 12.25
C PRO A 99 -1.59 -12.86 10.83
N ASN A 100 -0.73 -13.87 10.64
CA ASN A 100 -0.42 -14.42 9.32
C ASN A 100 -1.65 -15.05 8.67
N LEU A 101 -2.44 -15.80 9.46
CA LEU A 101 -3.67 -16.39 8.98
C LEU A 101 -4.68 -15.30 8.58
N LEU A 102 -4.83 -14.26 9.40
CA LEU A 102 -5.74 -13.15 9.09
C LEU A 102 -5.30 -12.43 7.81
N THR A 103 -4.02 -12.12 7.69
CA THR A 103 -3.40 -11.56 6.49
C THR A 103 -3.69 -12.42 5.26
N SER A 104 -3.50 -13.73 5.34
CA SER A 104 -3.76 -14.65 4.22
C SER A 104 -5.22 -14.62 3.74
N LYS A 105 -6.19 -14.46 4.67
CA LYS A 105 -7.62 -14.35 4.33
C LYS A 105 -7.98 -13.01 3.68
N LEU A 106 -7.26 -11.94 4.04
CA LEU A 106 -7.50 -10.57 3.58
C LEU A 106 -6.75 -10.21 2.30
N LYS A 107 -5.60 -10.87 2.02
CA LYS A 107 -4.81 -10.67 0.81
C LYS A 107 -5.68 -10.77 -0.45
N GLY A 108 -5.51 -9.81 -1.35
CA GLY A 108 -6.23 -9.76 -2.63
C GLY A 108 -7.72 -9.41 -2.54
N ARG A 109 -8.31 -9.32 -1.34
CA ARG A 109 -9.74 -9.05 -1.18
C ARG A 109 -10.07 -7.58 -1.44
N TRP A 110 -11.18 -7.33 -2.10
CA TRP A 110 -11.75 -5.99 -2.29
C TRP A 110 -12.94 -5.81 -1.35
N PHE A 111 -13.27 -4.56 -1.01
CA PHE A 111 -14.51 -4.20 -0.31
C PHE A 111 -14.95 -2.82 -0.78
N LYS A 112 -16.25 -2.66 -1.06
CA LYS A 112 -16.82 -1.42 -1.59
C LYS A 112 -16.00 -0.87 -2.78
N ASN A 113 -15.50 0.37 -2.69
CA ASN A 113 -14.64 1.02 -3.68
C ASN A 113 -13.13 0.86 -3.39
N PHE A 114 -12.75 0.16 -2.33
CA PHE A 114 -11.36 -0.12 -1.98
C PHE A 114 -10.89 -1.41 -2.66
N ARG A 115 -9.71 -1.33 -3.27
CA ARG A 115 -9.04 -2.39 -4.01
C ARG A 115 -7.75 -2.73 -3.30
N TRP A 116 -7.38 -4.01 -3.36
CA TRP A 116 -6.14 -4.49 -2.76
C TRP A 116 -4.94 -3.73 -3.33
N LEU A 117 -4.11 -3.16 -2.46
CA LEU A 117 -2.89 -2.45 -2.84
C LEU A 117 -1.67 -3.34 -2.61
N GLY A 118 -1.53 -3.89 -1.41
CA GLY A 118 -0.38 -4.70 -1.03
C GLY A 118 -0.32 -4.96 0.47
N TYR A 119 0.83 -5.42 0.92
CA TYR A 119 1.11 -5.66 2.35
C TYR A 119 2.59 -5.44 2.64
N SER A 120 2.95 -5.30 3.91
CA SER A 120 4.33 -5.28 4.38
C SER A 120 4.45 -6.10 5.66
N THR A 121 5.66 -6.59 5.92
CA THR A 121 5.96 -7.35 7.13
C THR A 121 7.24 -6.80 7.76
N SER A 122 7.12 -6.24 8.96
CA SER A 122 8.22 -5.64 9.68
C SER A 122 8.32 -6.27 11.07
N GLY A 123 9.15 -7.32 11.19
CA GLY A 123 9.24 -8.12 12.40
C GLY A 123 7.91 -8.87 12.66
N LEU A 124 7.27 -8.59 13.80
CA LEU A 124 5.99 -9.19 14.18
C LEU A 124 4.78 -8.39 13.68
N ILE A 125 5.01 -7.24 13.06
CA ILE A 125 3.95 -6.32 12.62
C ILE A 125 3.66 -6.58 11.14
N GLN A 126 2.38 -6.78 10.83
CA GLN A 126 1.90 -6.88 9.45
C GLN A 126 1.02 -5.68 9.14
N SER A 127 1.30 -5.02 8.02
CA SER A 127 0.45 -3.95 7.52
C SER A 127 -0.17 -4.38 6.20
N LEU A 128 -1.46 -4.14 6.05
CA LEU A 128 -2.26 -4.45 4.88
C LEU A 128 -2.82 -3.16 4.30
N TYR A 129 -2.74 -3.01 2.98
CA TYR A 129 -3.05 -1.76 2.31
C TYR A 129 -4.16 -1.97 1.27
N TRP A 130 -5.11 -1.05 1.28
CA TRP A 130 -6.11 -0.89 0.23
C TRP A 130 -6.15 0.54 -0.25
N ILE A 131 -6.59 0.74 -1.48
CA ILE A 131 -6.72 2.07 -2.08
C ILE A 131 -8.04 2.18 -2.83
N THR A 132 -8.64 3.37 -2.84
CA THR A 132 -9.83 3.64 -3.64
C THR A 132 -9.54 3.50 -5.14
N GLU A 133 -10.57 3.22 -5.95
CA GLU A 133 -10.40 3.09 -7.40
C GLU A 133 -9.83 4.33 -8.08
N ASP A 134 -10.16 5.51 -7.54
CA ASP A 134 -9.66 6.81 -7.98
C ASP A 134 -8.29 7.18 -7.37
N GLY A 135 -7.73 6.33 -6.51
CA GLY A 135 -6.43 6.52 -5.91
C GLY A 135 -6.36 7.59 -4.81
N ARG A 136 -7.48 8.21 -4.41
CA ARG A 136 -7.49 9.37 -3.50
C ARG A 136 -7.36 9.02 -2.01
N PHE A 137 -7.80 7.84 -1.60
CA PHE A 137 -7.70 7.39 -0.20
C PHE A 137 -7.04 6.03 -0.10
N GLN A 138 -6.16 5.91 0.89
CA GLN A 138 -5.56 4.65 1.29
C GLN A 138 -6.11 4.25 2.66
N LEU A 139 -6.50 2.99 2.77
CA LEU A 139 -6.89 2.36 4.02
C LEU A 139 -5.81 1.40 4.46
N VAL A 140 -5.46 1.45 5.74
CA VAL A 140 -4.39 0.65 6.32
C VAL A 140 -4.92 -0.11 7.52
N VAL A 141 -4.60 -1.40 7.55
CA VAL A 141 -4.75 -2.23 8.75
C VAL A 141 -3.37 -2.61 9.20
N ARG A 142 -3.10 -2.40 10.47
CA ARG A 142 -1.93 -2.95 11.12
C ARG A 142 -2.32 -3.98 12.14
N LEU A 143 -1.67 -5.13 12.04
CA LEU A 143 -1.80 -6.25 12.94
C LEU A 143 -0.49 -6.38 13.72
N ALA A 144 -0.59 -6.27 15.03
CA ALA A 144 0.49 -6.56 15.97
C ALA A 144 0.00 -7.64 16.96
N SER A 145 0.88 -8.13 17.83
CA SER A 145 0.50 -9.11 18.85
C SER A 145 -0.64 -8.57 19.73
N ALA A 146 -1.82 -9.18 19.61
CA ALA A 146 -3.05 -8.83 20.32
C ALA A 146 -3.66 -7.45 19.99
N GLU A 147 -3.18 -6.73 18.99
CA GLU A 147 -3.70 -5.41 18.62
C GLU A 147 -3.99 -5.32 17.12
N ILE A 148 -5.11 -4.69 16.80
CA ILE A 148 -5.48 -4.27 15.46
C ILE A 148 -5.70 -2.76 15.43
N LEU A 149 -5.01 -2.10 14.53
CA LEU A 149 -5.16 -0.68 14.25
C LEU A 149 -5.71 -0.51 12.84
N VAL A 150 -6.70 0.38 12.69
CA VAL A 150 -7.26 0.72 11.38
C VAL A 150 -7.29 2.23 11.23
N TRP A 151 -6.81 2.71 10.09
CA TRP A 151 -6.91 4.12 9.72
C TRP A 151 -7.10 4.29 8.22
N SER A 152 -7.63 5.45 7.87
CA SER A 152 -7.76 5.90 6.49
C SER A 152 -7.07 7.23 6.36
N GLN A 153 -6.30 7.39 5.28
CA GLN A 153 -5.57 8.62 5.01
C GLN A 153 -5.73 9.00 3.53
N PRO A 154 -5.79 10.30 3.22
CA PRO A 154 -5.70 10.74 1.83
C PRO A 154 -4.32 10.40 1.27
N THR A 155 -4.23 10.17 -0.04
CA THR A 155 -2.95 9.93 -0.72
C THR A 155 -2.24 11.23 -1.10
N ASN A 156 -2.95 12.36 -1.08
CA ASN A 156 -2.46 13.70 -1.36
C ASN A 156 -2.98 14.68 -0.30
N GLU A 157 -2.17 15.68 0.07
CA GLU A 157 -2.48 16.65 1.15
C GLU A 157 -3.65 17.60 0.86
N VAL A 158 -4.14 17.66 -0.39
CA VAL A 158 -5.19 18.60 -0.83
C VAL A 158 -6.61 18.09 -0.55
N GLU A 159 -6.74 16.81 -0.17
CA GLU A 159 -8.06 16.17 -0.02
C GLU A 159 -8.73 16.59 1.30
N THR A 160 -9.91 17.19 1.21
CA THR A 160 -10.68 17.71 2.36
C THR A 160 -11.75 16.74 2.83
N HIS A 161 -12.07 15.72 2.03
CA HIS A 161 -13.01 14.67 2.41
C HIS A 161 -12.37 13.66 3.36
N SER A 162 -13.19 13.08 4.23
CA SER A 162 -12.76 12.02 5.15
C SER A 162 -13.30 10.65 4.69
N SER A 163 -12.45 9.64 4.80
CA SER A 163 -12.79 8.23 4.56
C SER A 163 -12.83 7.42 5.86
N ILE A 164 -13.00 8.07 7.02
CA ILE A 164 -13.09 7.42 8.35
C ILE A 164 -14.11 6.29 8.36
N ALA A 165 -15.29 6.48 7.76
CA ALA A 165 -16.34 5.47 7.69
C ALA A 165 -15.85 4.15 7.06
N ALA A 166 -14.94 4.21 6.10
CA ALA A 166 -14.36 3.02 5.48
C ALA A 166 -13.50 2.20 6.46
N GLY A 167 -12.86 2.85 7.44
CA GLY A 167 -12.14 2.17 8.51
C GLY A 167 -13.06 1.31 9.39
N TYR A 168 -14.21 1.86 9.80
CA TYR A 168 -15.23 1.11 10.55
C TYR A 168 -15.80 -0.06 9.78
N GLU A 169 -16.06 0.14 8.49
CA GLU A 169 -16.61 -0.91 7.63
C GLU A 169 -15.60 -2.04 7.37
N LEU A 170 -14.32 -1.70 7.21
CA LEU A 170 -13.29 -2.71 7.11
C LEU A 170 -13.16 -3.48 8.42
N PHE A 171 -13.17 -2.79 9.56
CA PHE A 171 -13.09 -3.43 10.86
C PHE A 171 -14.27 -4.39 11.10
N ASP A 172 -15.51 -3.98 10.79
CA ASP A 172 -16.70 -4.86 10.83
C ASP A 172 -16.53 -6.08 9.91
N ARG A 173 -15.89 -5.92 8.76
CA ARG A 173 -15.61 -7.07 7.90
C ARG A 173 -14.56 -8.00 8.48
N ILE A 174 -13.50 -7.45 9.08
CA ILE A 174 -12.44 -8.22 9.73
C ILE A 174 -13.00 -9.00 10.92
N SER A 175 -13.84 -8.38 11.75
CA SER A 175 -14.43 -9.04 12.92
C SER A 175 -15.26 -10.26 12.54
N ARG A 176 -15.94 -10.25 11.38
CA ARG A 176 -16.70 -11.41 10.85
C ARG A 176 -15.83 -12.52 10.28
N ILE A 177 -14.54 -12.27 10.03
CA ILE A 177 -13.58 -13.27 9.52
C ILE A 177 -12.85 -13.97 10.68
N LEU A 178 -12.81 -13.32 11.85
CA LEU A 178 -12.25 -13.92 13.05
C LEU A 178 -13.10 -15.14 13.43
N PRO A 179 -12.46 -16.29 13.71
CA PRO A 179 -13.18 -17.43 14.25
C PRO A 179 -13.83 -17.02 15.58
N GLU A 180 -15.03 -17.53 15.84
CA GLU A 180 -15.55 -17.56 17.21
C GLU A 180 -14.49 -18.32 18.02
N THR A 181 -13.85 -17.66 18.98
CA THR A 181 -13.07 -18.37 19.99
C THR A 181 -14.02 -19.39 20.59
N GLU A 182 -13.77 -20.69 20.39
CA GLU A 182 -14.47 -21.72 21.15
C GLU A 182 -14.30 -21.35 22.63
N ASP A 183 -15.41 -21.14 23.31
CA ASP A 183 -15.44 -20.99 24.77
C ASP A 183 -14.73 -22.22 25.34
N ASN A 184 -13.53 -22.00 25.89
CA ASN A 184 -12.85 -23.02 26.68
C ASN A 184 -13.78 -23.39 27.85
N SER A 185 -14.49 -24.51 27.69
CA SER A 185 -15.26 -25.19 28.73
C SER A 185 -14.33 -25.91 29.71
#